data_AF-A0A536W9K8-F1
#
_entry.id   AF-A0A536W9K8-F1
#
_cell.length_a   1.000
_cell.length_b   1.000
_cell.length_c   1.000
_cell.angle_alpha   90.00
_cell.angle_beta   90.00
_cell.angle_gamma   90.00
#
_symmetry.space_group_name_H-M   'P 1'
#
loop_
_entity.id
_entity.type
_entity.pdbx_description
1 polymer ?
#
loop_
_entity_poly.entity_id
_entity_poly.type
_entity_poly.pdbx_seq_one_letter_code
_entity_poly.pdbx_strand_id
1 'polypeptide(L)'
;MQNGVHIPPALALAPRPVASAPRGRIVCNCFEVSETEISAEVGRGADLSALQRSLKCGTNCGSCVPELRRLCAFVRSSTAWSA
;
A
#
# COMPACT_ATOMS: atom_id res chain seq x y z
N MET A 1 16.56 33.78 33.82
CA MET A 1 16.05 34.46 32.61
C MET A 1 16.60 33.75 31.39
N GLN A 2 15.88 32.74 30.91
CA GLN A 2 15.80 32.28 29.51
C GLN A 2 14.97 30.99 29.50
N ASN A 3 13.71 31.16 29.08
CA ASN A 3 12.96 30.26 28.20
C ASN A 3 12.66 28.86 28.77
N GLY A 4 11.44 28.48 29.15
CA GLY A 4 10.18 28.81 28.49
C GLY A 4 9.94 27.92 27.26
N VAL A 5 9.61 26.64 27.48
CA VAL A 5 8.65 25.91 26.64
C VAL A 5 8.03 24.76 27.45
N HIS A 6 6.75 24.91 27.71
CA HIS A 6 5.83 23.91 28.22
C HIS A 6 5.47 22.95 27.09
N ILE A 7 5.56 21.64 27.30
CA ILE A 7 4.78 20.64 26.55
C ILE A 7 4.18 19.59 27.51
N PRO A 8 2.84 19.42 27.54
CA PRO A 8 2.10 18.51 28.44
C PRO A 8 2.04 17.05 27.94
N PRO A 9 1.81 16.06 28.83
CA PRO A 9 1.61 14.66 28.43
C PRO A 9 0.16 14.38 28.01
N ALA A 10 -0.30 14.89 26.86
CA ALA A 10 -1.53 14.45 26.21
C ALA A 10 -1.74 15.13 24.83
N LEU A 11 -1.38 14.48 23.73
CA LEU A 11 -1.90 14.70 22.35
C LEU A 11 -1.08 13.79 21.42
N ALA A 12 -1.59 12.94 20.54
CA ALA A 12 -2.93 12.74 20.02
C ALA A 12 -3.00 11.28 19.53
N LEU A 13 -4.08 10.56 19.83
CA LEU A 13 -4.51 9.51 18.92
C LEU A 13 -4.97 10.23 17.66
N ALA A 14 -4.05 10.45 16.73
CA ALA A 14 -4.43 10.90 15.40
C ALA A 14 -5.33 9.81 14.81
N PRO A 15 -6.55 10.13 14.33
CA PRO A 15 -7.21 9.23 13.41
C PRO A 15 -6.22 9.05 12.26
N ARG A 16 -5.77 7.80 12.07
CA ARG A 16 -5.02 7.45 10.85
C ARG A 16 -5.86 8.01 9.70
N PRO A 17 -5.28 8.80 8.78
CA PRO A 17 -6.04 9.24 7.62
C PRO A 17 -6.58 7.96 6.99
N VAL A 18 -7.91 7.80 7.06
CA VAL A 18 -8.62 6.81 6.26
C VAL A 18 -8.32 7.27 4.84
N ALA A 19 -7.30 6.64 4.25
CA ALA A 19 -6.93 6.87 2.88
C ALA A 19 -8.17 6.47 2.09
N SER A 20 -8.98 7.48 1.75
CA SER A 20 -10.08 7.40 0.80
C SER A 20 -9.54 6.58 -0.35
N ALA A 21 -10.04 5.35 -0.49
CA ALA A 21 -9.48 4.36 -1.40
C ALA A 21 -9.36 5.02 -2.77
N PRO A 22 -8.15 5.46 -3.17
CA PRO A 22 -8.01 6.16 -4.43
C PRO A 22 -8.36 5.12 -5.49
N ARG A 23 -8.93 5.56 -6.60
CA ARG A 23 -8.84 4.75 -7.82
C ARG A 23 -7.34 4.50 -8.01
N GLY A 24 -6.91 3.26 -7.71
CA GLY A 24 -5.54 3.00 -7.32
C GLY A 24 -4.59 3.47 -8.41
N ARG A 25 -3.46 4.06 -8.04
CA ARG A 25 -2.46 4.51 -9.03
C ARG A 25 -2.10 3.35 -9.96
N ILE A 26 -1.88 3.63 -11.25
CA ILE A 26 -1.34 2.62 -12.18
C ILE A 26 0.08 2.27 -11.72
N VAL A 27 0.28 1.03 -11.31
CA VAL A 27 1.57 0.50 -10.83
C VAL A 27 2.36 -0.08 -11.99
N CYS A 28 1.70 -0.77 -12.92
CA CYS A 28 2.32 -1.29 -14.14
C CYS A 28 1.74 -0.59 -15.37
N ASN A 29 2.50 0.31 -15.99
CA ASN A 29 2.05 0.97 -17.21
C ASN A 29 2.04 0.04 -18.45
N CYS A 30 2.77 -1.09 -18.43
CA CYS A 30 2.81 -2.01 -19.56
C CYS A 30 1.52 -2.82 -19.72
N PHE A 31 0.87 -3.14 -18.60
CA PHE A 31 -0.35 -3.96 -18.55
C PHE A 31 -1.50 -3.21 -17.89
N GLU A 32 -1.33 -1.89 -17.69
CA GLU A 32 -2.30 -0.98 -17.06
C GLU A 32 -2.83 -1.47 -15.70
N VAL A 33 -1.97 -2.15 -14.94
CA VAL A 33 -2.34 -2.74 -13.66
C VAL A 33 -2.34 -1.69 -12.57
N SER A 34 -3.46 -1.57 -11.87
CA SER A 34 -3.70 -0.60 -10.81
C SER A 34 -3.35 -1.13 -9.42
N GLU A 35 -2.97 -0.26 -8.48
CA GLU A 35 -2.76 -0.62 -7.07
C GLU A 35 -3.98 -1.29 -6.44
N THR A 36 -5.19 -0.85 -6.81
CA THR A 36 -6.44 -1.43 -6.32
C THR A 36 -6.64 -2.88 -6.78
N GLU A 37 -6.20 -3.20 -8.00
CA GLU A 37 -6.29 -4.56 -8.54
C GLU A 37 -5.28 -5.48 -7.85
N ILE A 38 -4.06 -4.98 -7.63
CA ILE A 38 -3.04 -5.64 -6.83
C ILE A 38 -3.56 -5.87 -5.39
N SER A 39 -4.15 -4.86 -4.78
CA SER A 39 -4.66 -4.94 -3.40
C SER A 39 -5.83 -5.91 -3.27
N ALA A 40 -6.72 -5.97 -4.26
CA ALA A 40 -7.84 -6.90 -4.29
C ALA A 40 -7.35 -8.35 -4.35
N GLU A 41 -6.37 -8.64 -5.21
CA GLU A 41 -5.78 -9.98 -5.32
C GLU A 41 -4.96 -10.32 -4.07
N VAL A 42 -4.15 -9.41 -3.54
CA VAL A 42 -3.40 -9.62 -2.28
C VAL A 42 -4.35 -9.83 -1.09
N GLY A 43 -5.49 -9.13 -1.06
CA GLY A 43 -6.55 -9.35 -0.07
C GLY A 43 -7.18 -10.74 -0.15
N ARG A 44 -7.14 -11.39 -1.32
CA ARG A 44 -7.53 -12.80 -1.51
C ARG A 44 -6.42 -13.79 -1.13
N GLY A 45 -5.24 -13.31 -0.72
CA GLY A 45 -4.06 -14.11 -0.43
C GLY A 45 -3.13 -14.32 -1.63
N ALA A 46 -3.25 -13.50 -2.69
CA ALA A 46 -2.32 -13.55 -3.82
C ALA A 46 -0.95 -12.94 -3.45
N ASP A 47 0.11 -13.71 -3.65
CA ASP A 47 1.49 -13.21 -3.59
C ASP A 47 1.95 -12.62 -4.93
N LEU A 48 3.15 -12.03 -4.95
CA LEU A 48 3.79 -11.50 -6.17
C LEU A 48 3.69 -12.47 -7.36
N SER A 49 3.97 -13.76 -7.16
CA SER A 49 3.90 -14.76 -8.24
C SER A 49 2.47 -14.96 -8.76
N ALA A 50 1.47 -14.91 -7.88
CA ALA A 50 0.06 -15.00 -8.27
C ALA A 50 -0.38 -13.74 -9.02
N LEU A 51 0.05 -12.55 -8.59
CA LEU A 51 -0.16 -11.29 -9.31
C LEU A 51 0.48 -11.30 -10.71
N GLN A 52 1.69 -11.85 -10.84
CA GLN A 52 2.36 -11.98 -12.14
C GLN A 52 1.65 -12.98 -13.07
N ARG A 53 1.04 -14.04 -12.51
CA ARG A 53 0.24 -14.99 -13.29
C ARG A 53 -1.12 -14.41 -13.70
N SER A 54 -1.78 -13.70 -12.78
CA SER A 54 -3.13 -13.15 -12.96
C SER A 54 -3.11 -11.88 -13.83
N LEU A 55 -2.23 -10.93 -13.50
CA LEU A 55 -2.19 -9.58 -14.07
C LEU A 55 -1.00 -9.34 -15.02
N LYS A 56 -0.06 -10.30 -15.14
CA LYS A 56 1.16 -10.20 -15.98
C LYS A 56 2.09 -9.02 -15.67
N CYS A 57 1.82 -8.26 -14.61
CA CYS A 57 2.65 -7.14 -14.20
C CYS A 57 4.09 -7.58 -13.88
N GLY A 58 5.08 -6.74 -14.18
CA GLY A 58 6.48 -7.02 -13.81
C GLY A 58 7.20 -8.10 -14.62
N THR A 59 6.60 -8.66 -15.68
CA THR A 59 7.28 -9.61 -16.60
C THR A 59 7.73 -8.98 -17.92
N ASN A 60 7.30 -7.75 -18.23
CA ASN A 60 7.64 -7.03 -19.46
C ASN A 60 8.86 -6.11 -19.30
N CYS A 61 8.71 -4.93 -18.68
CA CYS A 61 9.83 -4.01 -18.42
C CYS A 61 10.46 -4.19 -17.03
N GLY A 62 9.78 -4.90 -16.12
CA GLY A 62 10.25 -5.15 -14.75
C GLY A 62 10.25 -3.93 -13.80
N SER A 63 10.04 -2.71 -14.28
CA SER A 63 10.16 -1.48 -13.45
C SER A 63 9.18 -1.41 -12.26
N CYS A 64 8.06 -2.13 -12.35
CA CYS A 64 7.03 -2.18 -11.33
C CYS A 64 7.27 -3.26 -10.25
N VAL A 65 8.21 -4.20 -10.44
CA VAL A 65 8.49 -5.32 -9.48
C VAL A 65 8.88 -4.84 -8.07
N PRO A 66 9.82 -3.90 -7.88
CA PRO A 66 10.17 -3.44 -6.54
C PRO A 66 8.98 -2.77 -5.84
N GLU A 67 8.12 -2.09 -6.59
CA GLU A 67 6.92 -1.44 -6.05
C GLU A 67 5.82 -2.45 -5.70
N LEU A 68 5.58 -3.44 -6.56
CA LEU A 68 4.67 -4.56 -6.30
C LEU A 68 5.00 -5.28 -4.99
N ARG A 69 6.29 -5.50 -4.70
CA ARG A 69 6.73 -6.13 -3.44
C ARG A 69 6.39 -5.28 -2.22
N ARG A 70 6.60 -3.95 -2.29
CA ARG A 70 6.23 -3.03 -1.20
C ARG A 70 4.73 -3.01 -0.96
N LEU A 71 3.94 -2.96 -2.04
CA LEU A 71 2.48 -2.98 -1.96
C LEU A 71 1.96 -4.28 -1.36
N CYS A 72 2.46 -5.42 -1.80
CA CYS A 72 2.10 -6.72 -1.23
C CYS A 72 2.40 -6.79 0.27
N ALA A 73 3.51 -6.22 0.73
CA ALA A 73 3.83 -6.14 2.16
C ALA A 73 2.88 -5.18 2.92
N PHE A 74 2.61 -4.00 2.36
CA PHE A 74 1.77 -2.97 2.97
C PHE A 74 0.29 -3.37 3.07
N VAL A 75 -0.26 -3.98 2.01
CA VAL A 75 -1.66 -4.43 1.97
C VAL A 75 -1.90 -5.52 3.02
N ARG A 76 -0.98 -6.48 3.16
CA ARG A 76 -1.07 -7.53 4.18
C ARG A 76 -1.07 -7.00 5.61
N SER A 77 -0.39 -5.89 5.88
CA SER A 77 -0.46 -5.19 7.18
C SER A 77 -1.72 -4.34 7.35
N SER A 78 -2.32 -3.87 6.25
CA SER A 78 -3.52 -3.01 6.28
C SER A 78 -4.79 -3.82 6.49
N THR A 79 -4.89 -5.03 5.91
CA THR A 79 -6.04 -5.92 6.10
C THR A 79 -6.11 -6.53 7.50
N ALA A 80 -5.01 -6.54 8.25
CA ALA A 80 -4.95 -7.07 9.63
C ALA A 80 -5.52 -6.11 10.69
N TRP A 81 -5.78 -4.83 10.36
CA TRP A 81 -6.34 -3.84 11.30
C TRP A 81 -7.88 -3.74 11.22
N SER A 82 -8.50 -4.38 10.24
CA SER A 82 -9.97 -4.32 10.05
C SER A 82 -10.76 -5.40 10.80
N ALA A 83 -10.10 -6.17 11.68
CA ALA A 83 -10.73 -7.21 12.52
C ALA A 83 -10.78 -6.78 13.98
#